data_AF-A0A838IC97-F1
#
_entry.id   AF-A0A838IC97-F1
#
_cell.length_a   1.000
_cell.length_b   1.000
_cell.length_c   1.000
_cell.angle_alpha   90.00
_cell.angle_beta   90.00
_cell.angle_gamma   90.00
#
_symmetry.space_group_name_H-M   'P 1'
#
loop_
_entity.id
_entity.type
_entity.pdbx_description
1 polymer ?
#
loop_
_entity_poly.entity_id
_entity_poly.type
_entity_poly.pdbx_seq_one_letter_code
_entity_poly.pdbx_strand_id
1 'polypeptide(L)'
;MHKTTPNDNDHAPDFRPWWQSPAGIAVIVLGFLGVSITMCCLSPVSYLRGTTDIFGNYRFIQERQLARESQVGLELVHAQLFPHWLIAVSRGQEADHARRDELFEAITGAVEDGELLDILEQMREILDAGDIGIEFEEFERLMRAWNRRVEALGEPFMIEGSLVRSRDRVIWVSEFYRQLANAPVLVGDLEVRVRIVERVDTTNIYESYLGVAKSGAEEALVVVDRILDFAVSTLWPLFEERDEAPEDPVDAAFGEAIRAEAKAALSPAQFKSLTIAASGRRELREAVQSVHARHSCGSTFRFNDIPWDGFNTRDIGLSGKPRLGHKPGHDALSGVLGRQARRRPPRAGDSHDDSPARAPLRRGAKRHA
;
A
#
# COMPACT_ATOMS: atom_id res chain seq x y z
N MET A 1 55.09 -72.13 15.39
CA MET A 1 55.06 -72.14 13.90
C MET A 1 54.35 -70.87 13.44
N HIS A 2 55.12 -69.88 12.99
CA HIS A 2 54.62 -68.62 12.44
C HIS A 2 54.03 -68.86 11.05
N LYS A 3 52.78 -68.43 10.84
CA LYS A 3 52.23 -68.20 9.50
C LYS A 3 52.18 -66.70 9.26
N THR A 4 53.03 -66.27 8.34
CA THR A 4 53.09 -64.96 7.70
C THR A 4 51.83 -64.73 6.85
N THR A 5 51.28 -63.53 6.96
CA THR A 5 50.23 -62.95 6.11
C THR A 5 50.77 -62.57 4.73
N PRO A 6 49.97 -62.61 3.65
CA PRO A 6 50.12 -61.72 2.52
C PRO A 6 49.30 -60.44 2.76
N ASN A 7 49.97 -59.32 2.57
CA ASN A 7 49.47 -57.96 2.69
C ASN A 7 48.86 -57.54 1.34
N ASP A 8 47.54 -57.68 1.19
CA ASP A 8 46.76 -57.09 0.08
C ASP A 8 46.46 -55.64 0.42
N ASN A 9 47.40 -54.75 0.10
CA ASN A 9 47.21 -53.30 0.16
C ASN A 9 47.92 -52.70 -1.06
N ASP A 10 47.24 -52.63 -2.20
CA ASP A 10 47.66 -51.72 -3.29
C ASP A 10 46.62 -51.53 -4.40
N HIS A 11 45.39 -51.13 -4.07
CA HIS A 11 44.52 -50.45 -5.03
C HIS A 11 43.63 -49.44 -4.30
N ALA A 12 44.19 -48.27 -3.98
CA ALA A 12 43.36 -47.12 -3.65
C ALA A 12 42.55 -46.75 -4.91
N PRO A 13 41.20 -46.80 -4.87
CA PRO A 13 40.40 -46.46 -6.04
C PRO A 13 40.67 -45.01 -6.42
N ASP A 14 41.06 -44.80 -7.68
CA ASP A 14 41.34 -43.51 -8.29
C ASP A 14 40.04 -42.67 -8.27
N PHE A 15 39.85 -41.92 -7.18
CA PHE A 15 38.63 -41.19 -6.88
C PHE A 15 38.59 -39.93 -7.73
N ARG A 16 38.26 -40.08 -9.02
CA ARG A 16 38.01 -38.93 -9.88
C ARG A 16 36.72 -38.25 -9.39
N PRO A 17 36.80 -36.99 -8.96
CA PRO A 17 35.64 -36.30 -8.44
C PRO A 17 34.56 -36.23 -9.54
N TRP A 18 33.31 -36.47 -9.16
CA TRP A 18 32.19 -36.71 -10.08
C TRP A 18 31.95 -35.59 -11.10
N TRP A 19 32.31 -34.34 -10.78
CA TRP A 19 32.28 -33.19 -11.68
C TRP A 19 33.25 -33.26 -12.89
N GLN A 20 34.25 -34.14 -12.84
CA GLN A 20 35.17 -34.42 -13.96
C GLN A 20 34.69 -35.58 -14.83
N SER A 21 33.64 -36.29 -14.42
CA SER A 21 33.00 -37.25 -15.30
C SER A 21 32.24 -36.52 -16.42
N PRO A 22 32.10 -37.12 -17.61
CA PRO A 22 31.29 -36.55 -18.69
C PRO A 22 29.86 -36.19 -18.25
N ALA A 23 29.28 -36.98 -17.32
CA ALA A 23 27.98 -36.70 -16.72
C ALA A 23 27.99 -35.44 -15.84
N GLY A 24 29.03 -35.25 -15.03
CA GLY A 24 29.20 -34.06 -14.20
C GLY A 24 29.35 -32.77 -15.03
N ILE A 25 30.13 -32.84 -16.11
CA ILE A 25 30.29 -31.72 -17.05
C ILE A 25 28.97 -31.40 -17.75
N ALA A 26 28.22 -32.41 -18.19
CA ALA A 26 26.92 -32.23 -18.83
C ALA A 26 25.91 -31.53 -17.91
N VAL A 27 25.87 -31.90 -16.62
CA VAL A 27 24.99 -31.25 -15.62
C VAL A 27 25.37 -29.79 -15.41
N ILE A 28 26.65 -29.47 -15.34
CA ILE A 28 27.12 -28.07 -15.18
C ILE A 28 26.75 -27.25 -16.43
N VAL A 29 27.01 -27.78 -17.63
CA VAL A 29 26.69 -27.09 -18.89
C VAL A 29 25.18 -26.89 -19.04
N LEU A 30 24.37 -27.91 -18.75
CA LEU A 30 22.90 -27.79 -18.80
C LEU A 30 22.37 -26.82 -17.73
N GLY A 31 22.99 -26.77 -16.55
CA GLY A 31 22.69 -25.77 -15.52
C GLY A 31 22.98 -24.34 -16.00
N PHE A 32 24.15 -24.11 -16.58
CA PHE A 32 24.52 -22.80 -17.14
C PHE A 32 23.65 -22.40 -18.34
N LEU A 33 23.30 -23.37 -19.20
CA LEU A 33 22.42 -23.14 -20.35
C LEU A 33 20.99 -22.84 -19.89
N GLY A 34 20.48 -23.55 -18.88
CA GLY A 34 19.18 -23.28 -18.28
C GLY A 34 19.11 -21.89 -17.65
N VAL A 35 20.13 -21.49 -16.88
CA VAL A 35 20.22 -20.14 -16.31
C VAL A 35 20.33 -19.08 -17.40
N SER A 36 21.16 -19.31 -18.43
CA SER A 36 21.32 -18.36 -19.55
C SER A 36 20.05 -18.23 -20.37
N ILE A 37 19.35 -19.32 -20.69
CA ILE A 37 18.05 -19.29 -21.38
C ILE A 37 17.01 -18.56 -20.52
N THR A 38 16.99 -18.80 -19.21
CA THR A 38 16.04 -18.13 -18.32
C THR A 38 16.32 -16.62 -18.24
N MET A 39 17.59 -16.20 -18.14
CA MET A 39 17.98 -14.78 -18.18
C MET A 39 17.77 -14.14 -19.56
N CYS A 40 18.13 -14.82 -20.63
CA CYS A 40 18.08 -14.29 -22.00
C CYS A 40 16.70 -14.38 -22.65
N CYS A 41 15.76 -15.20 -22.15
CA CYS A 41 14.42 -15.32 -22.74
C CYS A 41 13.34 -14.57 -21.94
N LEU A 42 13.50 -14.34 -20.64
CA LEU A 42 12.55 -13.52 -19.86
C LEU A 42 12.76 -12.00 -20.05
N SER A 43 14.00 -11.57 -20.30
CA SER A 43 14.35 -10.15 -20.54
C SER A 43 13.79 -9.58 -21.87
N PRO A 44 13.89 -10.25 -23.03
CA PRO A 44 13.44 -9.69 -24.30
C PRO A 44 11.92 -9.58 -24.40
N VAL A 45 11.17 -10.52 -23.81
CA VAL A 45 9.70 -10.47 -23.82
C VAL A 45 9.19 -9.27 -23.02
N SER A 46 9.83 -8.99 -21.89
CA SER A 46 9.53 -7.84 -21.02
C SER A 46 9.92 -6.52 -21.70
N TYR A 47 11.09 -6.49 -22.33
CA TYR A 47 11.57 -5.34 -23.12
C TYR A 47 10.70 -5.05 -24.34
N LEU A 48 10.32 -6.07 -25.12
CA LEU A 48 9.44 -5.93 -26.28
C LEU A 48 8.01 -5.52 -25.89
N ARG A 49 7.55 -5.91 -24.69
CA ARG A 49 6.30 -5.41 -24.09
C ARG A 49 6.41 -4.00 -23.50
N GLY A 50 7.60 -3.41 -23.53
CA GLY A 50 7.87 -2.07 -22.99
C GLY A 50 7.86 -2.00 -21.46
N THR A 51 7.82 -3.14 -20.75
CA THR A 51 7.74 -3.16 -19.29
C THR A 51 9.10 -2.96 -18.63
N THR A 52 10.19 -3.26 -19.34
CA THR A 52 11.58 -3.02 -18.91
C THR A 52 12.37 -2.21 -19.92
N ASP A 53 13.37 -1.45 -19.48
CA ASP A 53 14.35 -0.79 -20.35
C ASP A 53 15.38 -1.79 -20.92
N ILE A 54 16.33 -1.31 -21.72
CA ILE A 54 17.42 -2.13 -22.30
C ILE A 54 18.35 -2.75 -21.24
N PHE A 55 18.28 -2.30 -19.99
CA PHE A 55 19.08 -2.76 -18.86
C PHE A 55 18.29 -3.69 -17.93
N GLY A 56 17.02 -3.99 -18.25
CA GLY A 56 16.15 -4.83 -17.43
C GLY A 56 15.51 -4.09 -16.25
N ASN A 57 15.65 -2.77 -16.14
CA ASN A 57 14.93 -1.99 -15.14
C ASN A 57 13.48 -1.81 -15.59
N TYR A 58 12.53 -2.05 -14.69
CA TYR A 58 11.14 -1.86 -15.02
C TYR A 58 10.81 -0.38 -15.24
N ARG A 59 10.31 -0.01 -16.43
CA ARG A 59 9.95 1.39 -16.76
C ARG A 59 8.92 1.95 -15.78
N PHE A 60 8.00 1.12 -15.31
CA PHE A 60 6.99 1.53 -14.33
C PHE A 60 7.60 1.98 -12.99
N ILE A 61 8.76 1.43 -12.58
CA ILE A 61 9.43 1.84 -11.34
C ILE A 61 10.03 3.24 -11.53
N GLN A 62 10.69 3.47 -12.66
CA GLN A 62 11.29 4.76 -12.97
C GLN A 62 10.23 5.85 -13.17
N GLU A 63 9.15 5.55 -13.89
CA GLU A 63 8.02 6.48 -14.08
C GLU A 63 7.34 6.81 -12.74
N ARG A 64 7.15 5.83 -11.86
CA ARG A 64 6.65 6.07 -10.49
C ARG A 64 7.61 6.91 -9.67
N GLN A 65 8.91 6.69 -9.79
CA GLN A 65 9.91 7.48 -9.05
C GLN A 65 9.94 8.93 -9.54
N LEU A 66 9.92 9.16 -10.85
CA LEU A 66 9.84 10.51 -11.43
C LEU A 66 8.53 11.19 -11.07
N ALA A 67 7.41 10.47 -11.09
CA ALA A 67 6.12 10.99 -10.65
C ALA A 67 6.20 11.46 -9.18
N ARG A 68 6.78 10.65 -8.28
CA ARG A 68 7.00 11.02 -6.87
C ARG A 68 7.90 12.25 -6.70
N GLU A 69 8.99 12.33 -7.46
CA GLU A 69 9.92 13.46 -7.41
C GLU A 69 9.31 14.77 -7.95
N SER A 70 8.27 14.67 -8.78
CA SER A 70 7.55 15.83 -9.33
C SER A 70 6.43 16.37 -8.44
N GLN A 71 6.06 15.65 -7.37
CA GLN A 71 4.97 16.06 -6.47
C GLN A 71 5.35 17.31 -5.68
N VAL A 72 4.41 18.25 -5.59
CA VAL A 72 4.54 19.51 -4.85
C VAL A 72 3.25 19.83 -4.10
N GLY A 73 3.33 20.74 -3.12
CA GLY A 73 2.16 21.20 -2.37
C GLY A 73 1.39 20.06 -1.68
N LEU A 74 0.07 20.11 -1.74
CA LEU A 74 -0.79 19.13 -1.07
C LEU A 74 -0.70 17.72 -1.64
N GLU A 75 -0.30 17.55 -2.91
CA GLU A 75 -0.04 16.22 -3.46
C GLU A 75 1.12 15.55 -2.74
N LEU A 76 2.24 16.27 -2.57
CA LEU A 76 3.40 15.77 -1.84
C LEU A 76 3.05 15.45 -0.38
N VAL A 77 2.23 16.30 0.25
CA VAL A 77 1.74 16.10 1.61
C VAL A 77 0.95 14.79 1.72
N HIS A 78 -0.08 14.60 0.89
CA HIS A 78 -0.97 13.44 0.99
C HIS A 78 -0.34 12.14 0.49
N ALA A 79 0.48 12.19 -0.57
CA ALA A 79 1.08 11.00 -1.16
C ALA A 79 2.30 10.50 -0.37
N GLN A 80 3.03 11.41 0.31
CA GLN A 80 4.31 11.08 0.93
C GLN A 80 4.43 11.58 2.37
N LEU A 81 4.41 12.89 2.60
CA LEU A 81 4.90 13.42 3.88
C LEU A 81 4.00 13.04 5.05
N PHE A 82 2.69 13.24 4.92
CA PHE A 82 1.71 12.97 5.95
C PHE A 82 1.60 11.46 6.28
N PRO A 83 1.46 10.54 5.30
CA PRO A 83 1.49 9.11 5.60
C PRO A 83 2.73 8.67 6.37
N HIS A 84 3.91 9.14 5.94
CA HIS A 84 5.17 8.77 6.61
C HIS A 84 5.31 9.38 8.00
N TRP A 85 4.77 10.58 8.22
CA TRP A 85 4.74 11.21 9.53
C TRP A 85 3.89 10.40 10.51
N LEU A 86 2.67 9.99 10.12
CA LEU A 86 1.81 9.14 10.96
C LEU A 86 2.44 7.76 11.21
N ILE A 87 3.14 7.18 10.23
CA ILE A 87 3.89 5.93 10.44
C ILE A 87 5.00 6.13 11.48
N ALA A 88 5.78 7.22 11.38
CA ALA A 88 6.84 7.52 12.35
C ALA A 88 6.28 7.70 13.77
N VAL A 89 5.15 8.41 13.89
CA VAL A 89 4.41 8.55 15.16
C VAL A 89 3.99 7.17 15.71
N SER A 90 3.38 6.32 14.88
CA SER A 90 2.86 5.01 15.31
C SER A 90 3.91 4.00 15.79
N ARG A 91 5.17 4.19 15.36
CA ARG A 91 6.29 3.34 15.77
C ARG A 91 6.78 3.70 17.16
N GLY A 92 6.74 4.98 17.53
CA GLY A 92 7.06 5.46 18.88
C GLY A 92 8.47 5.09 19.35
N GLN A 93 9.41 4.83 18.43
CA GLN A 93 10.80 4.53 18.77
C GLN A 93 11.58 5.83 18.93
N GLU A 94 12.51 5.87 19.89
CA GLU A 94 13.31 7.08 20.14
C GLU A 94 14.09 7.54 18.89
N ALA A 95 14.56 6.58 18.09
CA ALA A 95 15.24 6.82 16.82
C ALA A 95 14.34 7.48 15.74
N ASP A 96 13.02 7.37 15.88
CA ASP A 96 12.05 7.94 14.94
C ASP A 96 11.65 9.38 15.29
N HIS A 97 12.02 9.92 16.47
CA HIS A 97 11.66 11.29 16.85
C HIS A 97 12.25 12.34 15.89
N ALA A 98 13.55 12.24 15.60
CA ALA A 98 14.20 13.17 14.66
C ALA A 98 13.57 13.08 13.26
N ARG A 99 13.20 11.86 12.83
CA ARG A 99 12.53 11.65 11.55
C ARG A 99 11.11 12.20 11.52
N ARG A 100 10.38 12.05 12.63
CA ARG A 100 9.04 12.59 12.82
C ARG A 100 9.06 14.12 12.72
N ASP A 101 9.99 14.77 13.42
CA ASP A 101 10.12 16.23 13.39
C ASP A 101 10.55 16.72 12.01
N GLU A 102 11.50 16.04 11.35
CA GLU A 102 11.89 16.35 9.96
C GLU A 102 10.70 16.26 8.99
N LEU A 103 9.88 15.21 9.11
CA LEU A 103 8.68 15.04 8.28
C LEU A 103 7.65 16.13 8.58
N PHE A 104 7.45 16.48 9.85
CA PHE A 104 6.53 17.55 10.23
C PHE A 104 6.96 18.90 9.63
N GLU A 105 8.24 19.26 9.77
CA GLU A 105 8.79 20.48 9.16
C GLU A 105 8.68 20.47 7.62
N ALA A 106 8.79 19.30 6.99
CA ALA A 106 8.57 19.18 5.56
C ALA A 106 7.10 19.40 5.17
N ILE A 107 6.14 18.91 5.99
CA ILE A 107 4.71 19.14 5.77
C ILE A 107 4.40 20.63 5.92
N THR A 108 4.83 21.27 7.02
CA THR A 108 4.58 22.69 7.27
C THR A 108 5.22 23.57 6.19
N GLY A 109 6.40 23.20 5.67
CA GLY A 109 7.03 23.88 4.55
C GLY A 109 6.35 23.69 3.19
N ALA A 110 5.51 22.65 3.03
CA ALA A 110 4.78 22.36 1.81
C ALA A 110 3.33 22.87 1.81
N VAL A 111 2.78 23.21 2.97
CA VAL A 111 1.43 23.74 3.14
C VAL A 111 1.47 25.27 3.21
N GLU A 112 0.79 25.95 2.29
CA GLU A 112 0.74 27.42 2.26
C GLU A 112 -0.44 28.01 3.06
N ASP A 113 -1.46 27.20 3.33
CA ASP A 113 -2.70 27.64 3.98
C ASP A 113 -2.57 27.66 5.52
N GLY A 114 -2.79 28.83 6.13
CA GLY A 114 -2.65 29.01 7.58
C GLY A 114 -3.62 28.17 8.40
N GLU A 115 -4.85 27.96 7.93
CA GLU A 115 -5.85 27.15 8.66
C GLU A 115 -5.47 25.66 8.65
N LEU A 116 -4.93 25.15 7.54
CA LEU A 116 -4.37 23.79 7.49
C LEU A 116 -3.15 23.64 8.42
N LEU A 117 -2.29 24.65 8.54
CA LEU A 117 -1.16 24.64 9.47
C LEU A 117 -1.65 24.60 10.92
N ASP A 118 -2.63 25.42 11.29
CA ASP A 118 -3.23 25.42 12.64
C ASP A 118 -3.85 24.07 13.00
N ILE A 119 -4.53 23.42 12.04
CA ILE A 119 -5.09 22.07 12.23
C ILE A 119 -3.97 21.04 12.43
N LEU A 120 -2.91 21.12 11.64
CA LEU A 120 -1.78 20.20 11.68
C LEU A 120 -0.99 20.31 13.00
N GLU A 121 -0.82 21.52 13.53
CA GLU A 121 -0.19 21.75 14.84
C GLU A 121 -1.03 21.12 15.96
N GLN A 122 -2.34 21.33 15.98
CA GLN A 122 -3.24 20.69 16.95
C GLN A 122 -3.18 19.15 16.86
N MET A 123 -3.13 18.60 15.64
CA MET A 123 -2.94 17.16 15.45
C MET A 123 -1.62 16.69 16.07
N ARG A 124 -0.52 17.42 15.86
CA ARG A 124 0.78 17.09 16.46
C ARG A 124 0.72 17.10 17.98
N GLU A 125 0.09 18.11 18.58
CA GLU A 125 -0.05 18.20 20.04
C GLU A 125 -0.74 16.96 20.64
N ILE A 126 -1.84 16.52 20.01
CA ILE A 126 -2.55 15.29 20.43
C ILE A 126 -1.65 14.06 20.29
N LEU A 127 -0.93 13.93 19.18
CA LEU A 127 -0.04 12.80 18.93
C LEU A 127 1.16 12.79 19.89
N ASP A 128 1.68 13.96 20.27
CA ASP A 128 2.79 14.13 21.20
C ASP A 128 2.39 13.89 22.66
N ALA A 129 1.12 14.09 23.02
CA ALA A 129 0.59 13.76 24.34
C ALA A 129 0.55 12.24 24.61
N GLY A 130 0.63 11.41 23.57
CA GLY A 130 0.95 9.97 23.68
C GLY A 130 -0.24 9.02 23.90
N ASP A 131 -1.48 9.50 24.03
CA ASP A 131 -2.67 8.64 24.12
C ASP A 131 -3.80 9.05 23.16
N ILE A 132 -3.63 8.65 21.90
CA ILE A 132 -4.65 8.79 20.85
C ILE A 132 -5.95 8.06 21.22
N GLY A 133 -5.90 7.03 22.07
CA GLY A 133 -7.10 6.31 22.48
C GLY A 133 -8.05 7.19 23.30
N ILE A 134 -7.51 8.15 24.06
CA ILE A 134 -8.28 9.10 24.87
C ILE A 134 -8.76 10.27 24.01
N GLU A 135 -7.88 10.83 23.18
CA GLU A 135 -8.16 12.03 22.37
C GLU A 135 -8.67 11.73 20.95
N PHE A 136 -9.19 10.51 20.73
CA PHE A 136 -9.57 10.05 19.39
C PHE A 136 -10.64 10.92 18.73
N GLU A 137 -11.71 11.25 19.46
CA GLU A 137 -12.82 12.02 18.89
C GLU A 137 -12.34 13.39 18.40
N GLU A 138 -11.39 13.97 19.14
CA GLU A 138 -10.77 15.24 18.80
C GLU A 138 -9.84 15.11 17.59
N PHE A 139 -8.99 14.07 17.56
CA PHE A 139 -8.15 13.80 16.39
C PHE A 139 -8.99 13.55 15.14
N GLU A 140 -10.08 12.77 15.24
CA GLU A 140 -11.02 12.54 14.15
C GLU A 140 -11.74 13.84 13.73
N ARG A 141 -12.08 14.71 14.68
CA ARG A 141 -12.64 16.05 14.40
C ARG A 141 -11.66 16.90 13.59
N LEU A 142 -10.38 16.91 13.96
CA LEU A 142 -9.33 17.62 13.22
C LEU A 142 -9.12 17.05 11.82
N MET A 143 -9.13 15.72 11.66
CA MET A 143 -9.03 15.08 10.34
C MET A 143 -10.20 15.45 9.43
N ARG A 144 -11.42 15.51 9.97
CA ARG A 144 -12.58 16.04 9.24
C ARG A 144 -12.44 17.52 8.91
N ALA A 145 -11.86 18.32 9.80
CA ALA A 145 -11.61 19.74 9.54
C ALA A 145 -10.58 19.93 8.41
N TRP A 146 -9.51 19.14 8.42
CA TRP A 146 -8.52 19.08 7.34
C TRP A 146 -9.19 18.79 5.99
N ASN A 147 -9.97 17.71 5.89
CA ASN A 147 -10.65 17.36 4.64
C ASN A 147 -11.60 18.47 4.15
N ARG A 148 -12.39 19.08 5.06
CA ARG A 148 -13.27 20.19 4.68
C ARG A 148 -12.50 21.40 4.17
N ARG A 149 -11.34 21.70 4.78
CA ARG A 149 -10.51 22.83 4.36
C ARG A 149 -9.85 22.56 3.00
N VAL A 150 -9.30 21.37 2.80
CA VAL A 150 -8.74 20.94 1.49
C VAL A 150 -9.83 21.01 0.41
N GLU A 151 -11.04 20.54 0.70
CA GLU A 151 -12.18 20.65 -0.22
C GLU A 151 -12.56 22.11 -0.52
N ALA A 152 -12.56 22.99 0.49
CA ALA A 152 -12.84 24.42 0.31
C ALA A 152 -11.78 25.14 -0.54
N LEU A 153 -10.53 24.64 -0.56
CA LEU A 153 -9.46 25.12 -1.44
C LEU A 153 -9.60 24.58 -2.89
N GLY A 154 -10.54 23.67 -3.15
CA GLY A 154 -10.74 23.05 -4.46
C GLY A 154 -9.74 21.95 -4.78
N GLU A 155 -9.03 21.47 -3.76
CA GLU A 155 -7.96 20.48 -3.91
C GLU A 155 -8.54 19.06 -3.87
N PRO A 156 -8.08 18.15 -4.76
CA PRO A 156 -8.73 16.85 -4.95
C PRO A 156 -8.21 15.82 -3.96
N PHE A 157 -7.78 16.19 -2.75
CA PHE A 157 -7.17 15.27 -1.80
C PHE A 157 -8.05 15.09 -0.56
N MET A 158 -8.02 13.89 0.01
CA MET A 158 -8.71 13.61 1.25
C MET A 158 -8.00 12.51 2.04
N ILE A 159 -8.26 12.46 3.34
CA ILE A 159 -7.72 11.45 4.24
C ILE A 159 -8.87 10.79 4.98
N GLU A 160 -8.98 9.47 4.87
CA GLU A 160 -9.80 8.70 5.79
C GLU A 160 -8.93 8.18 6.91
N GLY A 161 -9.52 8.04 8.10
CA GLY A 161 -8.85 7.37 9.18
C GLY A 161 -9.80 6.65 10.10
N SER A 162 -9.27 5.65 10.78
CA SER A 162 -9.99 4.83 11.73
C SER A 162 -9.06 4.37 12.85
N LEU A 163 -9.65 4.08 14.00
CA LEU A 163 -8.94 3.37 15.05
C LEU A 163 -8.99 1.88 14.80
N VAL A 164 -7.83 1.26 14.91
CA VAL A 164 -7.70 -0.19 14.97
C VAL A 164 -7.12 -0.57 16.32
N ARG A 165 -7.82 -1.45 17.04
CA ARG A 165 -7.29 -2.03 18.27
C ARG A 165 -6.39 -3.21 17.93
N SER A 166 -5.11 -3.12 18.29
CA SER A 166 -4.11 -4.16 18.04
C SER A 166 -3.49 -4.63 19.35
N ARG A 167 -3.84 -5.85 19.80
CA ARG A 167 -3.40 -6.50 21.05
C ARG A 167 -3.52 -5.57 22.27
N ASP A 168 -2.48 -4.79 22.54
CA ASP A 168 -2.32 -3.97 23.75
C ASP A 168 -2.29 -2.46 23.45
N ARG A 169 -2.54 -2.05 22.20
CA ARG A 169 -2.56 -0.64 21.80
C ARG A 169 -3.68 -0.30 20.84
N VAL A 170 -4.13 0.94 20.91
CA VAL A 170 -4.97 1.56 19.89
C VAL A 170 -4.05 2.25 18.89
N ILE A 171 -4.19 1.92 17.61
CA ILE A 171 -3.44 2.57 16.53
C ILE A 171 -4.42 3.35 15.64
N TRP A 172 -4.00 4.54 15.25
CA TRP A 172 -4.65 5.26 14.17
C TRP A 172 -4.13 4.74 12.84
N VAL A 173 -5.04 4.39 11.93
CA VAL A 173 -4.74 3.99 10.57
C VAL A 173 -5.33 5.02 9.63
N SER A 174 -4.54 5.50 8.67
CA SER A 174 -4.97 6.47 7.66
C SER A 174 -4.80 5.95 6.26
N GLU A 175 -5.72 6.36 5.41
CA GLU A 175 -5.77 6.08 3.99
C GLU A 175 -5.86 7.42 3.27
N PHE A 176 -4.96 7.66 2.31
CA PHE A 176 -4.88 8.94 1.63
C PHE A 176 -5.29 8.77 0.18
N TYR A 177 -6.21 9.63 -0.24
CA TYR A 177 -6.86 9.50 -1.52
C TYR A 177 -6.74 10.77 -2.36
N ARG A 178 -6.75 10.59 -3.68
CA ARG A 178 -7.14 11.62 -4.63
C ARG A 178 -8.56 11.33 -5.11
N GLN A 179 -9.41 12.35 -5.03
CA GLN A 179 -10.75 12.34 -5.57
C GLN A 179 -10.71 12.54 -7.09
N LEU A 180 -11.23 11.56 -7.82
CA LEU A 180 -11.34 11.57 -9.27
C LEU A 180 -12.70 12.10 -9.74
N ALA A 181 -13.75 11.77 -8.99
CA ALA A 181 -15.09 12.28 -9.24
C ALA A 181 -15.87 12.41 -7.93
N ASN A 182 -16.88 13.26 -7.96
CA ASN A 182 -17.79 13.47 -6.86
C ASN A 182 -19.17 13.81 -7.43
N ALA A 183 -20.14 12.92 -7.21
CA ALA A 183 -21.45 13.04 -7.82
C ALA A 183 -22.56 12.60 -6.84
N PRO A 184 -23.72 13.28 -6.86
CA PRO A 184 -24.91 12.75 -6.21
C PRO A 184 -25.41 11.52 -6.97
N VAL A 185 -25.73 10.45 -6.26
CA VAL A 185 -26.27 9.20 -6.80
C VAL A 185 -27.52 8.84 -6.00
N LEU A 186 -28.59 8.46 -6.71
CA LEU A 186 -29.82 7.98 -6.08
C LEU A 186 -29.68 6.48 -5.78
N VAL A 187 -29.86 6.11 -4.51
CA VAL A 187 -29.94 4.73 -4.04
C VAL A 187 -31.35 4.50 -3.50
N GLY A 188 -32.23 3.99 -4.38
CA GLY A 188 -33.67 4.07 -4.14
C GLY A 188 -34.12 5.53 -4.19
N ASP A 189 -34.77 6.00 -3.12
CA ASP A 189 -35.22 7.40 -2.98
C ASP A 189 -34.21 8.29 -2.23
N LEU A 190 -33.09 7.73 -1.78
CA LEU A 190 -32.06 8.47 -1.04
C LEU A 190 -30.99 9.01 -1.99
N GLU A 191 -30.79 10.32 -1.99
CA GLU A 191 -29.62 10.94 -2.63
C GLU A 191 -28.40 10.78 -1.72
N VAL A 192 -27.37 10.10 -2.24
CA VAL A 192 -26.11 9.86 -1.55
C VAL A 192 -25.00 10.49 -2.38
N ARG A 193 -24.13 11.25 -1.75
CA ARG A 193 -22.93 11.79 -2.40
C ARG A 193 -21.88 10.69 -2.56
N VAL A 194 -21.58 10.32 -3.79
CA VAL A 194 -20.57 9.29 -4.09
C VAL A 194 -19.27 9.96 -4.54
N ARG A 195 -18.19 9.69 -3.82
CA ARG A 195 -16.83 10.09 -4.17
C ARG A 195 -16.09 8.89 -4.77
N ILE A 196 -15.61 9.05 -6.00
CA ILE A 196 -14.75 8.09 -6.67
C ILE A 196 -13.30 8.53 -6.41
N VAL A 197 -12.51 7.64 -5.84
CA VAL A 197 -11.19 7.96 -5.31
C VAL A 197 -10.13 6.95 -5.75
N GLU A 198 -8.89 7.39 -5.90
CA GLU A 198 -7.69 6.55 -6.04
C GLU A 198 -6.78 6.74 -4.82
N ARG A 199 -6.06 5.71 -4.41
CA ARG A 199 -5.08 5.80 -3.33
C ARG A 199 -3.85 6.53 -3.83
N VAL A 200 -3.40 7.55 -3.09
CA VAL A 200 -2.19 8.31 -3.43
C VAL A 200 -1.01 8.01 -2.52
N ASP A 201 -1.25 7.51 -1.32
CA ASP A 201 -0.16 7.10 -0.44
C ASP A 201 0.54 5.83 -0.96
N THR A 202 1.80 5.67 -0.57
CA THR A 202 2.61 4.51 -0.92
C THR A 202 2.72 3.53 0.25
N THR A 203 1.77 3.54 1.18
CA THR A 203 1.77 2.62 2.30
C THR A 203 1.39 1.20 1.83
N ASN A 204 1.63 0.22 2.68
CA ASN A 204 1.25 -1.17 2.43
C ASN A 204 -0.13 -1.52 3.02
N ILE A 205 -0.92 -0.50 3.37
CA ILE A 205 -2.30 -0.69 3.79
C ILE A 205 -3.10 -1.09 2.53
N TYR A 206 -4.09 -1.94 2.72
CA TYR A 206 -4.90 -2.50 1.63
C TYR A 206 -6.37 -2.42 2.04
N GLU A 207 -7.17 -1.75 1.21
CA GLU A 207 -8.60 -1.63 1.44
C GLU A 207 -9.26 -3.00 1.25
N SER A 208 -9.90 -3.51 2.29
CA SER A 208 -10.65 -4.76 2.21
C SER A 208 -11.99 -4.62 1.46
N TYR A 209 -12.32 -3.41 1.02
CA TYR A 209 -13.61 -3.05 0.43
C TYR A 209 -13.42 -2.31 -0.91
N LEU A 210 -14.37 -2.45 -1.83
CA LEU A 210 -14.45 -1.60 -3.03
C LEU A 210 -14.97 -0.21 -2.69
N GLY A 211 -15.96 -0.16 -1.81
CA GLY A 211 -16.55 1.08 -1.36
C GLY A 211 -17.10 0.95 0.05
N VAL A 212 -17.20 2.09 0.71
CA VAL A 212 -17.71 2.18 2.07
C VAL A 212 -18.71 3.31 2.15
N ALA A 213 -19.85 3.03 2.77
CA ALA A 213 -20.79 4.02 3.26
C ALA A 213 -20.82 3.88 4.79
N LYS A 214 -20.50 4.94 5.52
CA LYS A 214 -20.62 4.91 6.99
C LYS A 214 -22.12 4.97 7.35
N SER A 215 -22.51 4.29 8.43
CA SER A 215 -23.91 4.30 8.88
C SER A 215 -24.36 5.73 9.19
N GLY A 216 -25.49 6.15 8.60
CA GLY A 216 -25.99 7.53 8.72
C GLY A 216 -25.20 8.57 7.92
N ALA A 217 -24.26 8.16 7.08
CA ALA A 217 -23.51 9.08 6.23
C ALA A 217 -24.29 9.45 4.96
N GLU A 218 -24.28 10.74 4.65
CA GLU A 218 -24.74 11.30 3.37
C GLU A 218 -23.74 11.03 2.23
N GLU A 219 -22.62 10.36 2.53
CA GLU A 219 -21.52 10.13 1.61
C GLU A 219 -21.10 8.65 1.53
N ALA A 220 -20.70 8.23 0.33
CA ALA A 220 -20.09 6.94 0.06
C ALA A 220 -18.80 7.11 -0.74
N LEU A 221 -17.82 6.25 -0.47
CA LEU A 221 -16.53 6.20 -1.16
C LEU A 221 -16.47 4.98 -2.06
N VAL A 222 -15.91 5.14 -3.27
CA VAL A 222 -15.59 4.06 -4.20
C VAL A 222 -14.11 4.16 -4.57
N VAL A 223 -13.32 3.16 -4.18
CA VAL A 223 -11.87 3.12 -4.37
C VAL A 223 -11.53 2.42 -5.68
N VAL A 224 -11.06 3.16 -6.68
CA VAL A 224 -10.87 2.63 -8.05
C VAL A 224 -9.82 1.54 -8.12
N ASP A 225 -8.80 1.60 -7.27
CA ASP A 225 -7.74 0.60 -7.19
C ASP A 225 -8.26 -0.78 -6.78
N ARG A 226 -9.48 -0.83 -6.22
CA ARG A 226 -10.14 -2.04 -5.75
C ARG A 226 -11.11 -2.62 -6.77
N ILE A 227 -11.40 -1.91 -7.87
CA ILE A 227 -12.39 -2.33 -8.87
C ILE A 227 -12.05 -3.70 -9.44
N LEU A 228 -10.80 -3.91 -9.83
CA LEU A 228 -10.41 -5.15 -10.49
C LEU A 228 -10.44 -6.34 -9.53
N ASP A 229 -9.90 -6.16 -8.32
CA ASP A 229 -9.92 -7.20 -7.30
C ASP A 229 -11.35 -7.55 -6.89
N PHE A 230 -12.22 -6.55 -6.74
CA PHE A 230 -13.64 -6.75 -6.47
C PHE A 230 -14.34 -7.45 -7.65
N ALA A 231 -14.08 -7.04 -8.88
CA ALA A 231 -14.64 -7.66 -10.07
C ALA A 231 -14.24 -9.15 -10.14
N VAL A 232 -12.99 -9.49 -9.88
CA VAL A 232 -12.47 -10.86 -9.98
C VAL A 232 -12.84 -11.73 -8.78
N SER A 233 -12.87 -11.15 -7.58
CA SER A 233 -13.02 -11.91 -6.33
C SER A 233 -14.46 -11.99 -5.87
N THR A 234 -15.26 -10.95 -6.15
CA THR A 234 -16.64 -10.82 -5.68
C THR A 234 -17.64 -10.95 -6.82
N LEU A 235 -17.52 -10.15 -7.89
CA LEU A 235 -18.53 -10.16 -8.97
C LEU A 235 -18.44 -11.39 -9.87
N TRP A 236 -17.23 -11.76 -10.30
CA TRP A 236 -17.05 -12.84 -11.27
C TRP A 236 -17.64 -14.18 -10.82
N PRO A 237 -17.45 -14.62 -9.55
CA PRO A 237 -18.12 -15.82 -9.05
C PRO A 237 -19.67 -15.80 -9.16
N LEU A 238 -20.30 -14.62 -9.16
CA LEU A 238 -21.75 -14.48 -9.24
C LEU A 238 -22.31 -14.77 -10.65
N PHE A 239 -21.46 -14.86 -11.68
CA PHE A 239 -21.90 -15.24 -13.04
C PHE A 239 -22.03 -16.74 -13.25
N GLU A 240 -21.68 -17.53 -12.25
CA GLU A 240 -21.86 -18.96 -12.28
C GLU A 240 -23.34 -19.34 -12.32
N GLU A 241 -23.71 -20.19 -13.27
CA GLU A 241 -25.03 -20.82 -13.29
C GLU A 241 -25.02 -21.97 -12.27
N ARG A 242 -25.97 -21.93 -11.32
CA ARG A 242 -26.14 -22.94 -10.28
C ARG A 242 -27.58 -23.43 -10.31
N ASP A 243 -27.73 -24.74 -10.19
CA ASP A 243 -29.05 -25.38 -10.02
C ASP A 243 -29.56 -25.26 -8.58
N GLU A 244 -28.63 -25.07 -7.63
CA GLU A 244 -28.91 -24.97 -6.20
C GLU A 244 -28.96 -23.51 -5.72
N ALA A 245 -29.71 -23.27 -4.65
CA ALA A 245 -29.77 -21.95 -4.03
C ALA A 245 -28.38 -21.55 -3.50
N PRO A 246 -27.94 -20.29 -3.73
CA PRO A 246 -26.62 -19.85 -3.29
C PRO A 246 -26.50 -19.85 -1.76
N GLU A 247 -25.44 -20.47 -1.26
CA GLU A 247 -25.09 -20.43 0.17
C GLU A 247 -24.50 -19.08 0.60
N ASP A 248 -23.86 -18.37 -0.33
CA ASP A 248 -23.28 -17.04 -0.08
C ASP A 248 -24.40 -15.99 0.04
N PRO A 249 -24.53 -15.30 1.19
CA PRO A 249 -25.54 -14.26 1.38
C PRO A 249 -25.49 -13.14 0.33
N VAL A 250 -24.31 -12.82 -0.21
CA VAL A 250 -24.14 -11.79 -1.24
C VAL A 250 -24.73 -12.27 -2.57
N ASP A 251 -24.48 -13.53 -2.96
CA ASP A 251 -25.05 -14.12 -4.17
C ASP A 251 -26.57 -14.28 -4.03
N ALA A 252 -27.04 -14.72 -2.86
CA ALA A 252 -28.47 -14.79 -2.56
C ALA A 252 -29.17 -13.44 -2.66
N ALA A 253 -28.53 -12.36 -2.19
CA ALA A 253 -29.13 -11.03 -2.19
C ALA A 253 -29.02 -10.31 -3.54
N PHE A 254 -27.89 -10.44 -4.24
CA PHE A 254 -27.55 -9.58 -5.39
C PHE A 254 -27.26 -10.34 -6.69
N GLY A 255 -27.04 -11.65 -6.64
CA GLY A 255 -26.57 -12.43 -7.77
C GLY A 255 -27.49 -12.35 -8.99
N GLU A 256 -28.81 -12.47 -8.79
CA GLU A 256 -29.78 -12.36 -9.88
C GLU A 256 -29.75 -10.98 -10.55
N ALA A 257 -29.80 -9.91 -9.75
CA ALA A 257 -29.78 -8.54 -10.25
C ALA A 257 -28.49 -8.24 -11.02
N ILE A 258 -27.33 -8.68 -10.50
CA ILE A 258 -26.02 -8.51 -11.16
C ILE A 258 -25.97 -9.28 -12.49
N ARG A 259 -26.48 -10.51 -12.53
CA ARG A 259 -26.56 -11.30 -13.77
C ARG A 259 -27.49 -10.64 -14.79
N ALA A 260 -28.63 -10.10 -14.34
CA ALA A 260 -29.56 -9.39 -15.22
C ALA A 260 -28.94 -8.13 -15.83
N GLU A 261 -28.28 -7.31 -15.01
CA GLU A 261 -27.58 -6.10 -15.45
C GLU A 261 -26.47 -6.43 -16.45
N ALA A 262 -25.65 -7.46 -16.16
CA ALA A 262 -24.60 -7.87 -17.09
C ALA A 262 -25.14 -8.42 -18.41
N LYS A 263 -26.27 -9.14 -18.40
CA LYS A 263 -26.96 -9.57 -19.64
C LYS A 263 -27.44 -8.39 -20.47
N ALA A 264 -27.86 -7.30 -19.83
CA ALA A 264 -28.28 -6.08 -20.51
C ALA A 264 -27.10 -5.28 -21.06
N ALA A 265 -25.99 -5.20 -20.32
CA ALA A 265 -24.83 -4.40 -20.66
C ALA A 265 -23.84 -5.07 -21.64
N LEU A 266 -23.83 -6.41 -21.72
CA LEU A 266 -22.85 -7.17 -22.50
C LEU A 266 -23.48 -7.86 -23.71
N SER A 267 -22.66 -8.14 -24.73
CA SER A 267 -23.10 -9.00 -25.83
C SER A 267 -23.34 -10.44 -25.32
N PRO A 268 -24.25 -11.21 -25.95
CA PRO A 268 -24.50 -12.60 -25.56
C PRO A 268 -23.25 -13.48 -25.53
N ALA A 269 -22.29 -13.23 -26.45
CA ALA A 269 -21.02 -13.93 -26.49
C ALA A 269 -20.14 -13.62 -25.27
N GLN A 270 -20.02 -12.34 -24.90
CA GLN A 270 -19.24 -11.92 -23.72
C GLN A 270 -19.85 -12.46 -22.42
N PHE A 271 -21.17 -12.36 -22.28
CA PHE A 271 -21.87 -12.89 -21.10
C PHE A 271 -21.65 -14.40 -20.97
N LYS A 272 -21.81 -15.16 -22.06
CA LYS A 272 -21.54 -16.61 -22.07
C LYS A 272 -20.09 -16.94 -21.69
N SER A 273 -19.12 -16.19 -22.19
CA SER A 273 -17.70 -16.38 -21.82
C SER A 273 -17.46 -16.13 -20.33
N LEU A 274 -18.08 -15.11 -19.74
CA LEU A 274 -17.96 -14.84 -18.30
C LEU A 274 -18.54 -15.98 -17.46
N THR A 275 -19.71 -16.50 -17.82
CA THR A 275 -20.35 -17.64 -17.14
C THR A 275 -19.49 -18.90 -17.20
N ILE A 276 -19.01 -19.29 -18.40
CA ILE A 276 -18.14 -20.47 -18.56
C ILE A 276 -16.87 -20.32 -17.70
N ALA A 277 -16.26 -19.14 -17.73
CA ALA A 277 -15.02 -18.91 -17.01
C ALA A 277 -15.23 -18.80 -15.49
N ALA A 278 -16.41 -18.36 -15.03
CA ALA A 278 -16.80 -18.37 -13.62
C ALA A 278 -16.88 -19.80 -13.09
N SER A 279 -17.52 -20.72 -13.83
CA SER A 279 -17.58 -22.14 -13.47
C SER A 279 -16.19 -22.79 -13.43
N GLY A 280 -15.35 -22.53 -14.43
CA GLY A 280 -13.96 -23.03 -14.43
C GLY A 280 -13.13 -22.50 -13.25
N ARG A 281 -13.37 -21.25 -12.81
CA ARG A 281 -12.73 -20.69 -11.62
C ARG A 281 -13.15 -21.40 -10.34
N ARG A 282 -14.44 -21.78 -10.20
CA ARG A 282 -14.90 -22.57 -9.05
C ARG A 282 -14.19 -23.91 -8.99
N GLU A 283 -14.17 -24.66 -10.10
CA GLU A 283 -13.52 -25.97 -10.18
C GLU A 283 -12.04 -25.91 -9.75
N LEU A 284 -11.32 -24.88 -10.21
CA LEU A 284 -9.93 -24.65 -9.81
C LEU A 284 -9.81 -24.36 -8.31
N ARG A 285 -10.71 -23.55 -7.74
CA ARG A 285 -10.72 -23.24 -6.31
C ARG A 285 -11.01 -24.47 -5.45
N GLU A 286 -11.97 -25.30 -5.84
CA GLU A 286 -12.30 -26.57 -5.18
C GLU A 286 -11.11 -27.54 -5.24
N ALA A 287 -10.41 -27.62 -6.38
CA ALA A 287 -9.20 -28.40 -6.51
C ALA A 287 -8.09 -27.91 -5.56
N VAL A 288 -7.86 -26.59 -5.48
CA VAL A 288 -6.90 -26.00 -4.54
C VAL A 288 -7.27 -26.30 -3.09
N GLN A 289 -8.53 -26.12 -2.71
CA GLN A 289 -9.03 -26.43 -1.36
C GLN A 289 -8.88 -27.92 -1.03
N SER A 290 -9.18 -28.81 -1.97
CA SER A 290 -8.99 -30.26 -1.82
C SER A 290 -7.52 -30.63 -1.58
N VAL A 291 -6.58 -29.95 -2.26
CA VAL A 291 -5.15 -30.13 -2.04
C VAL A 291 -4.74 -29.62 -0.65
N HIS A 292 -5.20 -28.43 -0.25
CA HIS A 292 -4.89 -27.86 1.07
C HIS A 292 -5.48 -28.67 2.22
N ALA A 293 -6.66 -29.24 2.07
CA ALA A 293 -7.28 -30.09 3.09
C ALA A 293 -6.40 -31.29 3.49
N ARG A 294 -5.57 -31.79 2.57
CA ARG A 294 -4.61 -32.89 2.82
C ARG A 294 -3.44 -32.49 3.72
N HIS A 295 -3.27 -31.20 4.05
CA HIS A 295 -2.26 -30.76 5.03
C HIS A 295 -2.54 -31.35 6.42
N SER A 296 -3.81 -31.59 6.75
CA SER A 296 -4.20 -32.31 7.97
C SER A 296 -3.63 -33.74 8.04
N CYS A 297 -3.32 -34.34 6.89
CA CYS A 297 -2.71 -35.67 6.77
C CYS A 297 -1.18 -35.62 6.57
N GLY A 298 -0.54 -34.48 6.80
CA GLY A 298 0.92 -34.31 6.72
C GLY A 298 1.47 -33.90 5.35
N SER A 299 0.60 -33.60 4.37
CA SER A 299 1.07 -33.03 3.09
C SER A 299 1.65 -31.63 3.30
N THR A 300 2.84 -31.38 2.75
CA THR A 300 3.50 -30.06 2.76
C THR A 300 3.31 -29.29 1.46
N PHE A 301 2.68 -29.90 0.46
CA PHE A 301 2.50 -29.30 -0.86
C PHE A 301 1.46 -28.18 -0.84
N ARG A 302 1.82 -26.98 -1.30
CA ARG A 302 0.95 -25.80 -1.32
C ARG A 302 0.79 -25.29 -2.74
N PHE A 303 -0.46 -25.16 -3.19
CA PHE A 303 -0.79 -24.20 -4.24
C PHE A 303 -0.94 -22.83 -3.59
N ASN A 304 -0.13 -21.87 -4.01
CA ASN A 304 -0.33 -20.49 -3.63
C ASN A 304 -1.28 -19.87 -4.64
N ASP A 305 -2.36 -19.25 -4.18
CA ASP A 305 -3.15 -18.39 -5.04
C ASP A 305 -2.26 -17.24 -5.49
N ILE A 306 -2.01 -17.17 -6.79
CA ILE A 306 -1.37 -16.03 -7.43
C ILE A 306 -2.53 -15.17 -7.92
N PRO A 307 -2.79 -14.01 -7.30
CA PRO A 307 -3.81 -13.09 -7.80
C PRO A 307 -3.46 -12.64 -9.22
N TRP A 308 -4.43 -12.04 -9.89
CA TRP A 308 -4.36 -11.74 -11.32
C TRP A 308 -3.19 -10.77 -11.65
N ASP A 309 -2.76 -9.96 -10.69
CA ASP A 309 -1.63 -9.03 -10.77
C ASP A 309 -0.26 -9.72 -10.53
N GLY A 310 -0.26 -11.01 -10.19
CA GLY A 310 0.94 -11.82 -10.00
C GLY A 310 1.50 -11.83 -8.56
N PHE A 311 0.87 -11.15 -7.58
CA PHE A 311 1.45 -10.96 -6.24
C PHE A 311 0.54 -11.45 -5.12
N ASN A 312 0.89 -12.55 -4.44
CA ASN A 312 0.10 -12.98 -3.28
C ASN A 312 0.12 -11.88 -2.20
N THR A 313 -1.04 -11.56 -1.61
CA THR A 313 -1.14 -10.57 -0.51
C THR A 313 -0.26 -10.94 0.70
N ARG A 314 0.06 -12.23 0.89
CA ARG A 314 1.08 -12.68 1.87
C ARG A 314 2.51 -12.33 1.49
N ASP A 315 2.84 -12.22 0.20
CA ASP A 315 4.18 -11.83 -0.26
C ASP A 315 4.42 -10.32 -0.05
N ILE A 316 3.35 -9.52 -0.10
CA ILE A 316 3.35 -8.10 0.30
C ILE A 316 3.53 -7.95 1.83
N GLY A 317 3.04 -8.92 2.61
CA GLY A 317 3.16 -8.95 4.08
C GLY A 317 4.43 -9.58 4.67
N LEU A 318 5.24 -10.31 3.88
CA LEU A 318 6.43 -11.04 4.36
C LEU A 318 7.78 -10.54 3.84
N SER A 319 7.81 -9.50 2.99
CA SER A 319 9.06 -8.84 2.55
C SER A 319 9.74 -8.00 3.66
N GLY A 320 9.13 -7.88 4.85
CA GLY A 320 9.69 -7.13 5.99
C GLY A 320 10.87 -7.77 6.75
N LYS A 321 11.47 -8.87 6.25
CA LYS A 321 12.77 -9.32 6.76
C LYS A 321 13.81 -9.24 5.64
N PRO A 322 14.67 -8.20 5.63
CA PRO A 322 15.83 -8.23 4.76
C PRO A 322 16.70 -9.41 5.18
N ARG A 323 16.88 -10.37 4.27
CA ARG A 323 18.09 -11.19 4.30
C ARG A 323 19.25 -10.22 4.08
N LEU A 324 19.95 -9.94 5.18
CA LEU A 324 21.23 -9.25 5.24
C LEU A 324 22.10 -9.64 4.05
N GLY A 325 22.38 -8.67 3.18
CA GLY A 325 23.17 -8.94 1.99
C GLY A 325 23.31 -7.82 0.97
N HIS A 326 22.83 -6.59 1.20
CA HIS A 326 23.26 -5.42 0.42
C HIS A 326 23.01 -4.14 1.21
N LYS A 327 24.03 -3.27 1.29
CA LYS A 327 23.93 -1.95 1.93
C LYS A 327 22.92 -1.09 1.17
N PRO A 328 21.88 -0.53 1.81
CA PRO A 328 21.07 0.51 1.19
C PRO A 328 21.83 1.84 1.26
N GLY A 329 21.96 2.50 0.10
CA GLY A 329 22.47 3.86 -0.02
C GLY A 329 21.52 4.88 0.61
N HIS A 330 22.10 5.84 1.32
CA HIS A 330 21.43 6.88 2.10
C HIS A 330 20.88 8.06 1.27
N ASP A 331 20.83 7.97 -0.07
CA ASP A 331 20.88 9.18 -0.91
C ASP A 331 19.57 9.63 -1.59
N ALA A 332 18.46 8.88 -1.48
CA ALA A 332 17.26 9.20 -2.27
C ALA A 332 16.43 10.39 -1.72
N LEU A 333 16.35 10.58 -0.40
CA LEU A 333 15.54 11.66 0.22
C LEU A 333 16.32 12.96 0.45
N SER A 334 17.65 12.89 0.58
CA SER A 334 18.52 14.07 0.69
C SER A 334 18.51 14.94 -0.58
N GLY A 335 18.19 14.35 -1.74
CA GLY A 335 18.09 15.07 -3.01
C GLY A 335 16.86 15.97 -3.17
N VAL A 336 15.75 15.63 -2.51
CA VAL A 336 14.47 16.37 -2.55
C VAL A 336 14.50 17.52 -1.53
N LEU A 337 14.90 17.23 -0.29
CA LEU A 337 15.03 18.23 0.78
C LEU A 337 16.14 19.26 0.49
N GLY A 338 17.19 18.87 -0.25
CA GLY A 338 18.30 19.75 -0.60
C GLY A 338 18.00 20.81 -1.67
N ARG A 339 16.93 20.66 -2.47
CA ARG A 339 16.61 21.59 -3.58
C ARG A 339 15.63 22.70 -3.21
N GLN A 340 14.73 22.49 -2.26
CA GLN A 340 13.74 23.50 -1.89
C GLN A 340 14.26 24.54 -0.87
N ALA A 341 15.30 24.22 -0.09
CA ALA A 341 15.88 25.15 0.90
C ALA A 341 16.73 26.31 0.30
N ARG A 342 16.86 26.44 -1.02
CA ARG A 342 17.76 27.42 -1.68
C ARG A 342 17.08 28.56 -2.46
N ARG A 343 15.87 28.95 -2.09
CA ARG A 343 15.26 30.19 -2.60
C ARG A 343 14.78 31.10 -1.46
N ARG A 344 15.74 31.80 -0.83
CA ARG A 344 15.46 33.03 -0.06
C ARG A 344 15.67 34.25 -0.98
N PRO A 345 14.72 35.20 -1.07
CA PRO A 345 14.99 36.51 -1.65
C PRO A 345 15.84 37.36 -0.68
N PRO A 346 16.55 38.39 -1.17
CA PRO A 346 17.42 39.22 -0.34
C PRO A 346 16.60 40.10 0.60
N ARG A 347 17.03 40.14 1.87
CA ARG A 347 16.60 41.15 2.86
C ARG A 347 17.08 42.53 2.42
N ALA A 348 16.17 43.48 2.35
CA ALA A 348 16.47 44.90 2.28
C ALA A 348 15.98 45.58 3.57
N GLY A 349 16.85 46.37 4.19
CA GLY A 349 16.46 47.51 5.03
C GLY A 349 16.61 47.33 6.54
N ASP A 350 17.81 47.57 7.04
CA ASP A 350 18.03 48.14 8.38
C ASP A 350 17.58 49.61 8.40
N SER A 351 16.87 50.04 9.44
CA SER A 351 16.99 51.39 10.01
C SER A 351 16.31 51.51 11.39
N HIS A 352 17.14 51.84 12.40
CA HIS A 352 16.91 52.57 13.66
C HIS A 352 15.67 52.25 14.52
N ASP A 353 15.82 51.71 15.73
CA ASP A 353 16.32 52.34 16.97
C ASP A 353 15.39 53.45 17.50
N ASP A 354 14.56 53.09 18.50
CA ASP A 354 14.33 53.89 19.72
C ASP A 354 13.31 53.19 20.64
N SER A 355 13.81 52.61 21.73
CA SER A 355 13.02 52.36 22.94
C SER A 355 12.89 53.66 23.75
N PRO A 356 11.79 53.86 24.47
CA PRO A 356 11.97 53.77 25.92
C PRO A 356 10.83 53.10 26.68
N ALA A 357 11.25 52.48 27.78
CA ALA A 357 10.46 51.88 28.84
C ALA A 357 9.41 52.81 29.48
N ARG A 358 8.29 52.24 29.92
CA ARG A 358 7.54 52.67 31.13
C ARG A 358 6.64 51.54 31.67
N ALA A 359 7.12 50.93 32.75
CA ALA A 359 6.51 50.65 34.07
C ALA A 359 5.01 50.29 34.24
N PRO A 360 4.67 49.53 35.32
CA PRO A 360 3.50 48.67 35.40
C PRO A 360 2.28 49.32 36.06
N LEU A 361 1.07 48.83 35.75
CA LEU A 361 -0.16 49.18 36.46
C LEU A 361 -0.74 48.02 37.26
N ARG A 362 -1.23 48.42 38.43
CA ARG A 362 -1.65 47.64 39.60
C ARG A 362 -3.00 46.94 39.43
N ARG A 363 -3.11 45.84 40.18
CA ARG A 363 -4.26 45.30 40.94
C ARG A 363 -5.56 46.11 40.92
N GLY A 364 -6.65 45.39 40.67
CA GLY A 364 -8.00 45.74 41.14
C GLY A 364 -8.89 44.49 41.22
N ALA A 365 -9.03 43.93 42.42
CA ALA A 365 -10.08 42.96 42.75
C ALA A 365 -11.42 43.69 42.93
N LYS A 366 -12.55 43.08 42.52
CA LYS A 366 -13.83 43.15 43.24
C LYS A 366 -14.81 42.07 42.77
N ARG A 367 -15.43 41.44 43.78
CA ARG A 367 -16.52 40.45 43.74
C ARG A 367 -17.90 41.12 43.62
N HIS A 368 -18.89 40.25 43.37
CA HIS A 368 -20.36 40.38 43.43
C HIS A 368 -20.97 40.87 42.11
N ALA A 369 -21.88 40.14 41.46
CA ALA A 369 -23.07 39.44 41.97
C ALA A 369 -23.27 38.04 41.36
#